data_AF-A0A9R1D7G2-F1
#
_entry.id   AF-A0A9R1D7G2-F1
#
_cell.length_a   1.000
_cell.length_b   1.000
_cell.length_c   1.000
_cell.angle_alpha   90.00
_cell.angle_beta   90.00
_cell.angle_gamma   90.00
#
_symmetry.space_group_name_H-M   'P 1'
#
loop_
_entity.id
_entity.type
_entity.pdbx_description
1 polymer ?
#
loop_
_entity_poly.entity_id
_entity_poly.type
_entity_poly.pdbx_seq_one_letter_code
_entity_poly.pdbx_strand_id
1 'polypeptide(L)'
;MIGQKNDTRGRPPEVEDEEILNVIRRSENKEVPKPDIDDAPEITIGKEAVRQRLNQLESDGRIDSRTVGRMRLWRLGELEAEDPVKNPAMAKAHRWANLLTATGRTYFYIASGCLFTSITFFILFLHGNAGQIDPPLLTGDQILFAGYIFGYGGALFGILFGIAYGAGIIVPKLTAWWLHRASDHDREREADTE
;
A
#
# COMPACT_ATOMS: atom_id res chain seq x y z
N MET A 1 46.28 -21.63 24.88
CA MET A 1 45.70 -20.43 24.25
C MET A 1 44.20 -20.51 24.38
N ILE A 2 43.66 -19.82 25.39
CA ILE A 2 42.23 -19.81 25.71
C ILE A 2 41.64 -18.65 24.93
N GLY A 3 40.80 -18.96 23.94
CA GLY A 3 40.11 -17.97 23.12
C GLY A 3 39.25 -17.08 24.02
N GLN A 4 39.55 -15.79 24.03
CA GLN A 4 38.72 -14.78 24.66
C GLN A 4 37.32 -14.82 24.06
N LYS A 5 36.36 -15.28 24.85
CA LYS A 5 34.94 -15.10 24.60
C LYS A 5 34.67 -13.62 24.86
N ASN A 6 34.66 -12.81 23.80
CA ASN A 6 34.21 -11.42 23.86
C ASN A 6 32.72 -11.42 24.22
N ASP A 7 32.43 -11.40 25.52
CA ASP A 7 31.14 -11.04 26.08
C ASP A 7 31.00 -9.51 26.00
N THR A 8 30.95 -9.00 24.77
CA THR A 8 30.26 -7.74 24.54
C THR A 8 28.81 -8.03 24.85
N ARG A 9 28.26 -7.39 25.89
CA ARG A 9 26.82 -7.08 26.01
C ARG A 9 26.44 -6.18 24.84
N GLY A 10 26.60 -6.72 23.64
CA GLY A 10 26.51 -6.05 22.37
C GLY A 10 25.05 -5.82 22.12
N ARG A 11 24.69 -4.54 22.00
CA ARG A 11 23.45 -4.15 21.33
C ARG A 11 23.35 -5.03 20.08
N PRO A 12 22.34 -5.90 19.95
CA PRO A 12 22.20 -6.71 18.76
C PRO A 12 22.20 -5.77 17.56
N PRO A 13 22.87 -6.12 16.44
CA PRO A 13 22.79 -5.32 15.23
C PRO A 13 21.31 -5.08 14.94
N GLU A 14 20.94 -3.80 14.90
CA GLU A 14 19.58 -3.37 14.68
C GLU A 14 19.35 -3.48 13.17
N VAL A 15 19.19 -4.72 12.69
CA VAL A 15 18.78 -4.98 11.31
C VAL A 15 17.45 -4.29 11.13
N GLU A 16 17.42 -3.30 10.25
CA GLU A 16 16.21 -2.57 9.96
C GLU A 16 15.26 -3.48 9.20
N ASP A 17 13.97 -3.37 9.50
CA ASP A 17 12.92 -4.13 8.81
C ASP A 17 13.01 -4.00 7.28
N GLU A 18 13.51 -2.86 6.77
CA GLU A 18 13.73 -2.63 5.35
C GLU A 18 14.82 -3.51 4.74
N GLU A 19 15.82 -3.96 5.50
CA GLU A 19 16.86 -4.86 4.99
C GLU A 19 16.26 -6.22 4.64
N ILE A 20 15.43 -6.78 5.52
CA ILE A 20 14.69 -8.03 5.27
C ILE A 20 13.75 -7.86 4.07
N LEU A 21 13.02 -6.76 4.00
CA LEU A 21 12.10 -6.51 2.88
C LEU A 21 12.84 -6.31 1.56
N ASN A 22 14.02 -5.67 1.58
CA ASN A 22 14.85 -5.49 0.40
C ASN A 22 15.40 -6.82 -0.14
N VAL A 23 15.65 -7.81 0.72
CA VAL A 23 15.98 -9.17 0.26
C VAL A 23 14.82 -9.76 -0.53
N ILE A 24 13.58 -9.62 -0.04
CA ILE A 24 12.39 -10.10 -0.75
C ILE A 24 12.17 -9.33 -2.07
N ARG A 25 12.35 -8.00 -2.07
CA ARG A 25 12.23 -7.14 -3.26
C ARG A 25 13.23 -7.48 -4.37
N ARG A 26 14.45 -7.88 -4.00
CA ARG A 26 15.52 -8.21 -4.97
C ARG A 26 15.44 -9.64 -5.50
N SER A 27 14.67 -10.51 -4.86
CA SER A 27 14.49 -11.87 -5.33
C SER A 27 13.82 -11.88 -6.70
N GLU A 28 14.39 -12.64 -7.65
CA GLU A 28 13.77 -12.89 -8.95
C GLU A 28 12.41 -13.58 -8.80
N ASN A 29 12.27 -14.38 -7.75
CA ASN A 29 11.02 -15.01 -7.37
C ASN A 29 10.24 -14.08 -6.44
N LYS A 30 8.99 -13.74 -6.80
CA LYS A 30 8.07 -12.95 -5.95
C LYS A 30 7.81 -13.56 -4.57
N GLU A 31 8.20 -14.82 -4.37
CA GLU A 31 8.05 -15.55 -3.13
C GLU A 31 9.38 -16.19 -2.76
N VAL A 32 9.80 -15.95 -1.53
CA VAL A 32 11.14 -16.29 -1.04
C VAL A 32 11.01 -17.23 0.15
N PRO A 33 11.66 -18.40 0.13
CA PRO A 33 11.67 -19.29 1.28
C PRO A 33 12.56 -18.70 2.38
N LYS A 34 12.26 -19.01 3.64
CA LYS A 34 13.04 -18.49 4.78
C LYS A 34 14.56 -18.73 4.68
N PRO A 35 15.07 -19.90 4.25
CA PRO A 35 16.51 -20.13 4.13
C PRO A 35 17.21 -19.10 3.23
N ASP A 36 16.60 -18.72 2.11
CA ASP A 36 17.16 -17.73 1.18
C ASP A 36 17.24 -16.33 1.82
N ILE A 37 16.31 -16.01 2.73
CA ILE A 37 16.35 -14.77 3.53
C ILE A 37 17.41 -14.87 4.63
N ASP A 38 17.49 -16.02 5.31
CA ASP A 38 18.46 -16.26 6.40
C ASP A 38 19.91 -16.22 5.90
N ASP A 39 20.16 -16.65 4.66
CA ASP A 39 21.50 -16.75 4.06
C ASP A 39 21.89 -15.49 3.25
N ALA A 40 21.03 -14.46 3.22
CA ALA A 40 21.31 -13.20 2.54
C ALA A 40 22.42 -12.39 3.25
N PRO A 41 23.40 -11.84 2.51
CA PRO A 41 24.58 -11.20 3.10
C PRO A 41 24.26 -9.93 3.89
N GLU A 42 23.13 -9.28 3.60
CA GLU A 42 22.66 -8.09 4.32
C GLU A 42 22.11 -8.42 5.72
N ILE A 43 21.70 -9.67 5.97
CA ILE A 43 21.03 -10.06 7.20
C ILE A 43 22.05 -10.52 8.24
N THR A 44 22.38 -9.64 9.18
CA THR A 44 23.40 -9.90 10.22
C THR A 44 22.82 -10.52 11.51
N ILE A 45 21.50 -10.64 11.61
CA ILE A 45 20.81 -11.20 12.78
C ILE A 45 20.69 -12.73 12.72
N GLY A 46 20.60 -13.38 13.89
CA GLY A 46 20.45 -14.83 13.97
C GLY A 46 19.12 -15.35 13.40
N LYS A 47 19.11 -16.60 12.93
CA LYS A 47 17.95 -17.25 12.26
C LYS A 47 16.64 -17.21 13.04
N GLU A 48 16.72 -17.24 14.37
CA GLU A 48 15.56 -17.13 15.25
C GLU A 48 15.02 -15.69 15.31
N ALA A 49 15.90 -14.69 15.32
CA ALA A 49 15.50 -13.28 15.23
C ALA A 49 14.88 -12.97 13.87
N VAL A 50 15.42 -13.50 12.76
CA VAL A 50 14.81 -13.40 11.42
C VAL A 50 13.39 -13.96 11.44
N ARG A 51 13.20 -15.14 12.06
CA ARG A 51 11.87 -15.76 12.20
C ARG A 51 10.88 -14.85 12.92
N GLN A 52 11.29 -14.28 14.05
CA GLN A 52 10.45 -13.39 14.85
C GLN A 52 10.10 -12.11 14.08
N ARG A 53 11.09 -11.53 13.38
CA ARG A 53 10.90 -10.34 12.54
C ARG A 53 9.96 -10.59 11.37
N LEU A 54 10.11 -11.71 10.66
CA LEU A 54 9.18 -12.09 9.58
C LEU A 54 7.74 -12.24 10.10
N ASN A 55 7.54 -12.89 11.24
CA ASN A 55 6.20 -13.00 11.84
C ASN A 55 5.64 -11.62 12.25
N GLN A 56 6.49 -10.70 12.72
CA GLN A 56 6.08 -9.34 13.06
C GLN A 56 5.70 -8.55 11.80
N LEU A 57 6.51 -8.61 10.74
CA LEU A 57 6.22 -7.98 9.45
C LEU A 57 4.93 -8.51 8.83
N GLU A 58 4.65 -9.80 9.00
CA GLU A 58 3.38 -10.40 8.58
C GLU A 58 2.21 -9.89 9.40
N SER A 59 2.35 -9.81 10.72
CA SER A 59 1.35 -9.19 11.59
C SER A 59 1.07 -7.73 11.24
N ASP A 60 2.09 -7.00 10.77
CA ASP A 60 1.98 -5.60 10.35
C ASP A 60 1.42 -5.44 8.93
N GLY A 61 1.12 -6.56 8.25
CA GLY A 61 0.61 -6.63 6.88
C GLY A 61 1.62 -6.18 5.82
N ARG A 62 2.92 -6.22 6.14
CA ARG A 62 4.01 -5.82 5.25
C ARG A 62 4.48 -6.96 4.36
N ILE A 63 4.38 -8.19 4.84
CA ILE A 63 4.62 -9.40 4.05
C ILE A 63 3.46 -10.36 4.24
N ASP A 64 3.20 -11.19 3.24
CA ASP A 64 2.33 -12.34 3.38
C ASP A 64 3.19 -13.60 3.43
N SER A 65 2.65 -14.65 4.02
CA SER A 65 3.22 -15.99 3.90
C SER A 65 2.23 -16.99 3.34
N ARG A 66 2.77 -18.01 2.66
CA ARG A 66 2.02 -19.20 2.27
C ARG A 66 2.84 -20.46 2.49
N THR A 67 2.19 -21.53 2.91
CA THR A 67 2.85 -22.82 3.13
C THR A 67 2.70 -23.70 1.90
N VAL A 68 3.81 -24.20 1.37
CA VAL A 68 3.86 -25.16 0.26
C VAL A 68 4.63 -26.40 0.73
N GLY A 69 3.91 -27.50 0.94
CA GLY A 69 4.47 -28.71 1.53
C GLY A 69 4.95 -28.46 2.97
N ARG A 70 6.26 -28.61 3.21
CA ARG A 70 6.90 -28.33 4.52
C ARG A 70 7.57 -26.96 4.59
N MET A 71 7.52 -26.18 3.51
CA MET A 71 8.22 -24.91 3.39
C MET A 71 7.25 -23.75 3.49
N ARG A 72 7.64 -22.68 4.19
CA ARG A 72 6.91 -21.41 4.24
C ARG A 72 7.60 -20.43 3.29
N LEU A 73 6.82 -19.91 2.34
CA LEU A 73 7.23 -18.90 1.39
C LEU A 73 6.72 -17.54 1.87
N TRP A 74 7.53 -16.51 1.67
CA TRP A 74 7.25 -15.13 2.08
C TRP A 74 7.23 -14.24 0.85
N ARG A 75 6.27 -13.33 0.78
CA ARG A 75 6.15 -12.36 -0.32
C ARG A 75 5.82 -10.99 0.24
N LEU A 76 6.10 -9.94 -0.52
CA LEU A 76 5.68 -8.58 -0.15
C LEU A 76 4.15 -8.50 -0.07
N GLY A 77 3.65 -7.75 0.91
CA GLY A 77 2.24 -7.41 1.01
C GLY A 77 1.83 -6.46 -0.12
N GLU A 78 0.54 -6.41 -0.42
CA GLU A 78 0.00 -5.66 -1.58
C GLU A 78 0.31 -4.16 -1.56
N LEU A 79 0.58 -3.59 -0.38
CA LEU A 79 0.85 -2.16 -0.21
C LEU A 79 2.35 -1.82 -0.19
N GLU A 80 3.24 -2.79 -0.13
CA GLU A 80 4.68 -2.54 -0.10
C GLU A 80 5.21 -2.12 -1.47
N ALA A 81 6.33 -1.38 -1.48
CA ALA A 81 7.04 -1.05 -2.71
C ALA A 81 7.73 -2.31 -3.28
N GLU A 82 7.61 -2.51 -4.60
CA GLU A 82 8.31 -3.58 -5.32
C GLU A 82 9.81 -3.31 -5.44
N ASP A 83 10.20 -2.04 -5.61
CA ASP A 83 11.60 -1.64 -5.75
C ASP A 83 12.33 -1.53 -4.40
N PRO A 84 13.62 -1.91 -4.32
CA PRO A 84 14.40 -1.77 -3.11
C PRO A 84 14.47 -0.33 -2.59
N VAL A 85 14.23 -0.14 -1.28
CA VAL A 85 14.17 1.17 -0.64
C VAL A 85 15.36 1.35 0.29
N LYS A 86 16.12 2.44 0.11
CA LYS A 86 17.28 2.76 0.97
C LYS A 86 16.91 3.51 2.26
N ASN A 87 15.79 4.23 2.26
CA ASN A 87 15.38 5.08 3.38
C ASN A 87 14.00 4.62 3.91
N PRO A 88 13.87 4.27 5.20
CA PRO A 88 12.60 3.79 5.76
C PRO A 88 11.46 4.82 5.68
N ALA A 89 11.76 6.12 5.62
CA ALA A 89 10.76 7.16 5.41
C ALA A 89 10.13 7.07 4.01
N MET A 90 10.93 6.74 2.99
CA MET A 90 10.42 6.50 1.63
C MET A 90 9.53 5.26 1.58
N ALA A 91 9.90 4.18 2.28
CA ALA A 91 9.10 2.95 2.31
C ALA A 91 7.70 3.23 2.90
N LYS A 92 7.64 3.99 4.00
CA LYS A 92 6.36 4.44 4.57
C LYS A 92 5.57 5.31 3.59
N ALA A 93 6.21 6.25 2.90
CA ALA A 93 5.53 7.10 1.93
C ALA A 93 4.96 6.30 0.74
N HIS A 94 5.70 5.34 0.22
CA HIS A 94 5.20 4.42 -0.82
C HIS A 94 4.02 3.59 -0.32
N ARG A 95 4.07 3.07 0.91
CA ARG A 95 2.96 2.32 1.50
C ARG A 95 1.69 3.16 1.62
N TRP A 96 1.81 4.39 2.10
CA TRP A 96 0.69 5.33 2.15
C TRP A 96 0.16 5.67 0.77
N ALA A 97 1.04 5.87 -0.21
CA ALA A 97 0.66 6.12 -1.59
C ALA A 97 -0.12 4.96 -2.22
N ASN A 98 0.36 3.73 -2.01
CA ASN A 98 -0.30 2.52 -2.48
C ASN A 98 -1.67 2.34 -1.80
N LEU A 99 -1.75 2.60 -0.49
CA LEU A 99 -3.01 2.57 0.25
C LEU A 99 -4.01 3.59 -0.31
N LEU A 100 -3.60 4.84 -0.48
CA LEU A 100 -4.45 5.90 -1.05
C LEU A 100 -4.91 5.58 -2.46
N THR A 101 -4.03 5.01 -3.28
CA THR A 101 -4.36 4.58 -4.65
C THR A 101 -5.37 3.42 -4.64
N ALA A 102 -5.19 2.43 -3.76
CA ALA A 102 -6.12 1.32 -3.59
C ALA A 102 -7.49 1.81 -3.09
N THR A 103 -7.52 2.67 -2.07
CA THR A 103 -8.76 3.31 -1.57
C THR A 103 -9.44 4.13 -2.66
N GLY A 104 -8.67 4.93 -3.42
CA GLY A 104 -9.18 5.68 -4.55
C GLY A 104 -9.85 4.78 -5.58
N ARG A 105 -9.21 3.68 -5.97
CA ARG A 105 -9.78 2.70 -6.91
C ARG A 105 -11.10 2.11 -6.39
N THR A 106 -11.23 1.85 -5.10
CA THR A 106 -12.50 1.43 -4.49
C THR A 106 -13.59 2.51 -4.64
N TYR A 107 -13.26 3.78 -4.36
CA TYR A 107 -14.21 4.88 -4.58
C TYR A 107 -14.61 5.02 -6.05
N PHE A 108 -13.68 4.81 -6.99
CA PHE A 108 -14.00 4.82 -8.41
C PHE A 108 -15.02 3.74 -8.80
N TYR A 109 -14.90 2.52 -8.27
CA TYR A 109 -15.87 1.46 -8.53
C TYR A 109 -17.25 1.79 -7.94
N ILE A 110 -17.30 2.34 -6.73
CA ILE A 110 -18.56 2.76 -6.11
C ILE A 110 -19.19 3.89 -6.93
N ALA A 111 -18.41 4.91 -7.29
CA ALA A 111 -18.86 6.04 -8.11
C ALA A 111 -19.44 5.57 -9.45
N SER A 112 -18.74 4.66 -10.12
CA SER A 112 -19.18 4.08 -11.39
C SER A 112 -20.49 3.30 -11.22
N GLY A 113 -20.59 2.45 -10.19
CA GLY A 113 -21.81 1.72 -9.87
C GLY A 113 -23.00 2.66 -9.65
N CYS A 114 -22.83 3.69 -8.82
CA CYS A 114 -23.85 4.71 -8.57
C CYS A 114 -24.26 5.46 -9.85
N LEU A 115 -23.30 5.81 -10.72
CA LEU A 115 -23.58 6.44 -12.01
C LEU A 115 -24.43 5.55 -12.91
N PHE A 116 -24.05 4.27 -13.07
CA PHE A 116 -24.82 3.31 -13.86
C PHE A 116 -26.23 3.11 -13.32
N THR A 117 -26.38 3.02 -11.99
CA THR A 117 -27.69 2.94 -11.33
C THR A 117 -28.53 4.20 -11.57
N SER A 118 -27.92 5.39 -11.49
CA SER A 118 -28.59 6.66 -11.78
C SER A 118 -29.09 6.74 -13.22
N ILE A 119 -28.24 6.37 -14.20
CA ILE A 119 -28.61 6.31 -15.62
C ILE A 119 -29.76 5.31 -15.84
N THR A 120 -29.72 4.16 -15.16
CA THR A 120 -30.78 3.15 -15.26
C THR A 120 -32.11 3.69 -14.77
N PHE A 121 -32.14 4.36 -13.60
CA PHE A 121 -33.35 5.00 -13.10
C PHE A 121 -33.85 6.10 -14.04
N PHE A 122 -32.95 6.89 -14.62
CA PHE A 122 -33.32 7.91 -15.59
C PHE A 122 -33.98 7.30 -16.84
N ILE A 123 -33.44 6.20 -17.38
CA ILE A 123 -34.04 5.48 -18.51
C ILE A 123 -35.41 4.91 -18.13
N LEU A 124 -35.57 4.32 -16.94
CA LEU A 124 -36.86 3.82 -16.46
C LEU A 124 -37.89 4.95 -16.33
N PHE A 125 -37.48 6.10 -15.80
CA PHE A 125 -38.32 7.29 -15.72
C PHE A 125 -38.80 7.76 -17.11
N LEU A 126 -37.91 7.77 -18.11
CA LEU A 126 -38.28 8.10 -19.49
C LEU A 126 -39.28 7.11 -20.09
N HIS A 127 -39.11 5.81 -19.85
CA HIS A 127 -40.05 4.78 -20.33
C HIS A 127 -41.42 4.87 -19.64
N GLY A 128 -41.43 5.16 -18.33
CA GLY A 128 -42.65 5.41 -17.56
C GLY A 128 -43.42 6.61 -18.11
N ASN A 129 -42.74 7.73 -18.35
CA ASN A 129 -43.37 8.92 -18.92
C ASN A 129 -43.83 8.73 -20.38
N ALA A 130 -43.18 7.85 -21.14
CA ALA A 130 -43.59 7.50 -22.50
C ALA A 130 -44.83 6.58 -22.53
N GLY A 131 -45.34 6.12 -21.38
CA GLY A 131 -46.48 5.20 -21.29
C GLY A 131 -46.16 3.78 -21.79
N GLN A 132 -44.88 3.42 -21.88
CA GLN A 132 -44.45 2.12 -22.42
C GLN A 132 -44.35 1.04 -21.34
N ILE A 133 -43.98 1.43 -20.11
CA ILE A 133 -43.79 0.53 -18.98
C ILE A 133 -44.34 1.23 -17.73
N ASP A 134 -45.34 0.66 -17.07
CA ASP A 134 -45.78 1.10 -15.74
C ASP A 134 -45.10 0.24 -14.67
N PRO A 135 -43.99 0.69 -14.05
CA PRO A 135 -43.35 -0.06 -12.99
C PRO A 135 -44.31 -0.18 -11.79
N PRO A 136 -44.66 -1.39 -11.34
CA PRO A 136 -45.75 -1.60 -10.38
C PRO A 136 -45.42 -1.16 -8.94
N LEU A 137 -44.16 -0.81 -8.65
CA LEU A 137 -43.66 -0.61 -7.29
C LEU A 137 -43.19 0.81 -6.98
N LEU A 138 -42.95 1.67 -7.98
CA LEU A 138 -42.40 3.01 -7.78
C LEU A 138 -43.10 4.03 -8.66
N THR A 139 -43.45 5.18 -8.09
CA THR A 139 -43.96 6.32 -8.87
C THR A 139 -42.83 6.99 -9.65
N GLY A 140 -43.17 7.72 -10.72
CA GLY A 140 -42.18 8.45 -11.53
C GLY A 140 -41.28 9.38 -10.69
N ASP A 141 -41.87 10.10 -9.74
CA ASP A 141 -41.13 10.98 -8.83
C ASP A 141 -40.15 10.23 -7.92
N GLN A 142 -40.53 9.04 -7.44
CA GLN A 142 -39.65 8.20 -6.62
C GLN A 142 -38.46 7.68 -7.44
N ILE A 143 -38.68 7.29 -8.70
CA ILE A 143 -37.63 6.85 -9.61
C ILE A 143 -36.64 8.00 -9.88
N LEU A 144 -37.16 9.19 -10.19
CA LEU A 144 -36.33 10.37 -10.45
C LEU A 144 -35.51 10.76 -9.21
N PHE A 145 -36.13 10.78 -8.04
CA PHE A 145 -35.47 11.07 -6.77
C PHE A 145 -34.36 10.05 -6.44
N ALA A 146 -34.64 8.75 -6.62
CA ALA A 146 -33.63 7.70 -6.43
C ALA A 146 -32.46 7.89 -7.41
N GLY A 147 -32.75 8.11 -8.69
CA GLY A 147 -31.74 8.40 -9.70
C GLY A 147 -30.87 9.60 -9.33
N TYR A 148 -31.45 10.66 -8.78
CA TYR A 148 -30.72 11.84 -8.29
C TYR A 148 -29.80 11.49 -7.12
N ILE A 149 -30.27 10.78 -6.09
CA ILE A 149 -29.44 10.36 -4.96
C ILE A 149 -28.22 9.57 -5.43
N PHE A 150 -28.43 8.58 -6.30
CA PHE A 150 -27.32 7.80 -6.84
C PHE A 150 -26.39 8.65 -7.71
N GLY A 151 -26.91 9.61 -8.47
CA GLY A 151 -26.10 10.54 -9.26
C GLY A 151 -25.18 11.39 -8.38
N TYR A 152 -25.73 12.05 -7.35
CA TYR A 152 -24.94 12.88 -6.43
C TYR A 152 -24.00 12.07 -5.55
N GLY A 153 -24.45 10.91 -5.05
CA GLY A 153 -23.60 9.99 -4.32
C GLY A 153 -22.41 9.52 -5.18
N GLY A 154 -22.69 9.14 -6.43
CA GLY A 154 -21.66 8.78 -7.40
C GLY A 154 -20.66 9.91 -7.65
N ALA A 155 -21.14 11.15 -7.84
CA ALA A 155 -20.29 12.31 -8.02
C ALA A 155 -19.38 12.58 -6.80
N LEU A 156 -19.91 12.47 -5.58
CA LEU A 156 -19.13 12.60 -4.34
C LEU A 156 -18.00 11.56 -4.27
N PHE A 157 -18.31 10.28 -4.52
CA PHE A 157 -17.30 9.24 -4.56
C PHE A 157 -16.28 9.46 -5.68
N GLY A 158 -16.69 10.01 -6.83
CA GLY A 158 -15.79 10.42 -7.90
C GLY A 158 -14.79 11.49 -7.47
N ILE A 159 -15.22 12.49 -6.70
CA ILE A 159 -14.34 13.51 -6.12
C ILE A 159 -13.36 12.88 -5.12
N LEU A 160 -13.86 12.03 -4.22
CA LEU A 160 -13.00 11.35 -3.23
C LEU A 160 -11.96 10.45 -3.91
N PHE A 161 -12.34 9.75 -4.99
CA PHE A 161 -11.40 9.04 -5.85
C PHE A 161 -10.31 9.96 -6.38
N GLY A 162 -10.68 11.10 -6.98
CA GLY A 162 -9.73 12.05 -7.53
C GLY A 162 -8.73 12.56 -6.49
N ILE A 163 -9.21 12.89 -5.29
CA ILE A 163 -8.37 13.34 -4.17
C ILE A 163 -7.43 12.22 -3.71
N ALA A 164 -7.95 11.02 -3.42
CA ALA A 164 -7.16 9.91 -2.91
C ALA A 164 -6.10 9.45 -3.93
N TYR A 165 -6.50 9.30 -5.19
CA TYR A 165 -5.59 8.92 -6.28
C TYR A 165 -4.53 9.99 -6.54
N GLY A 166 -4.92 11.27 -6.57
CA GLY A 166 -4.00 12.39 -6.71
C GLY A 166 -2.99 12.45 -5.56
N ALA A 167 -3.44 12.29 -4.32
CA ALA A 167 -2.57 12.23 -3.15
C ALA A 167 -1.59 11.04 -3.23
N GLY A 168 -2.06 9.87 -3.68
CA GLY A 168 -1.22 8.69 -3.90
C GLY A 168 -0.04 8.95 -4.84
N ILE A 169 -0.23 9.75 -5.89
CA ILE A 169 0.84 10.11 -6.84
C ILE A 169 1.79 11.16 -6.24
N ILE A 170 1.26 12.12 -5.47
CA ILE A 170 2.00 13.30 -5.01
C ILE A 170 2.87 12.98 -3.78
N VAL A 171 2.36 12.18 -2.84
CA VAL A 171 3.03 11.92 -1.54
C VAL A 171 4.47 11.37 -1.69
N PRO A 172 4.76 10.36 -2.53
CA PRO A 172 6.12 9.85 -2.68
C PRO A 172 7.07 10.89 -3.27
N LYS A 173 6.59 11.70 -4.23
CA LYS A 173 7.39 12.74 -4.88
C LYS A 173 7.75 13.87 -3.92
N LEU A 174 6.78 14.33 -3.12
CA LEU A 174 7.02 15.32 -2.08
C LEU A 174 8.00 14.80 -1.02
N THR A 175 7.86 13.53 -0.63
CA THR A 175 8.75 12.92 0.37
C THR A 175 10.18 12.81 -0.17
N ALA A 176 10.34 12.35 -1.41
CA ALA A 176 11.64 12.28 -2.08
C ALA A 176 12.30 13.66 -2.19
N TRP A 177 11.54 14.68 -2.60
CA TRP A 177 12.03 16.06 -2.68
C TRP A 177 12.47 16.59 -1.32
N TRP A 178 11.67 16.34 -0.27
CA TRP A 178 11.98 16.81 1.08
C TRP A 178 13.22 16.13 1.67
N LEU A 179 13.37 14.82 1.47
CA LEU A 179 14.56 14.08 1.89
C LEU A 179 15.81 14.54 1.15
N HIS A 180 15.71 14.81 -0.15
CA HIS A 180 16.84 15.34 -0.92
C HIS A 180 17.27 16.71 -0.38
N ARG A 181 16.31 17.61 -0.13
CA ARG A 181 16.57 18.95 0.42
C ARG A 181 17.21 18.91 1.81
N ALA A 182 16.77 17.99 2.68
CA ALA A 182 17.37 17.84 4.00
C ALA A 182 18.85 17.44 3.90
N SER A 183 19.18 16.52 2.99
CA SER A 183 20.57 16.07 2.80
C SER A 183 21.51 17.15 2.26
N ASP A 184 20.99 18.11 1.49
CA ASP A 184 21.81 19.22 0.97
C ASP A 184 22.17 20.22 2.07
N HIS A 185 21.24 20.51 2.98
CA HIS A 185 21.49 21.40 4.12
C HIS A 185 22.50 20.83 5.12
N ASP A 186 22.53 19.51 5.31
CA ASP A 186 23.51 18.88 6.20
C ASP A 186 24.93 18.98 5.61
N ARG A 187 25.07 18.82 4.29
CA ARG A 187 26.38 18.97 3.59
C ARG A 187 26.92 20.39 3.65
N GLU A 188 26.06 21.40 3.53
CA GLU A 188 26.46 22.82 3.66
C GLU A 188 27.01 23.10 5.06
N ARG A 189 26.39 22.54 6.11
CA ARG A 189 26.86 22.72 7.49
C ARG A 189 28.20 22.04 7.78
N GLU A 190 28.45 20.89 7.17
CA GLU A 190 29.75 20.20 7.28
C GLU A 190 30.86 21.02 6.61
N ALA A 191 30.58 21.60 5.42
CA ALA A 191 31.55 22.42 4.68
C ALA A 191 31.95 23.72 5.42
N ASP A 192 31.06 24.31 6.23
CA ASP A 192 31.36 25.52 7.02
C ASP A 192 32.21 25.24 8.28
N THR A 193 32.40 23.97 8.64
CA THR A 193 33.17 23.56 9.85
C THR A 193 34.60 23.11 9.58
N GLU A 194 35.01 23.03 8.32
CA GLU A 194 36.38 22.72 7.86
C GLU A 194 37.21 23.98 7.57
#